data_AF-A0A5S9P4T0-F1
#
_entry.id   AF-A0A5S9P4T0-F1
#
_cell.length_a   1.000
_cell.length_b   1.000
_cell.length_c   1.000
_cell.angle_alpha   90.00
_cell.angle_beta   90.00
_cell.angle_gamma   90.00
#
_symmetry.space_group_name_H-M   'P 1'
#
loop_
_entity.id
_entity.type
_entity.pdbx_description
1 polymer ?
#
loop_
_entity_poly.entity_id
_entity_poly.type
_entity_poly.pdbx_seq_one_letter_code
_entity_poly.pdbx_strand_id
1 'polypeptide(L)'
;MKPMNLLIVVFTMLFSTLVSADEVFQEDAAELCQNLKQTTYRPKCMASIKGATFNSQALAYCKTQSSWSKIRDCLSVMTNKQLEDKPVAICTSGKYFGKDMKDCIIDIAGKSYVSDIELDMCASDKNYSRRVKCLKSATSKPYEAVVEVEQPDDIDVIKVKVTEAYNLLKDEKTTAATLLLHDLVKEFEGKAL
;
A
#
# COMPACT_ATOMS: atom_id res chain seq x y z
N MET A 1 21.90 -48.41 25.46
CA MET A 1 21.35 -48.17 24.10
C MET A 1 20.74 -46.77 24.09
N LYS A 2 21.18 -45.91 23.17
CA LYS A 2 21.05 -44.44 23.23
C LYS A 2 19.60 -43.96 22.99
N PRO A 3 19.09 -42.97 23.75
CA PRO A 3 17.78 -42.33 23.55
C PRO A 3 17.74 -41.39 22.33
N MET A 4 18.80 -41.34 21.53
CA MET A 4 18.93 -40.42 20.38
C MET A 4 18.19 -40.91 19.13
N ASN A 5 17.87 -42.21 19.03
CA ASN A 5 17.16 -42.78 17.87
C ASN A 5 15.63 -42.64 17.94
N LEU A 6 15.04 -42.44 19.13
CA LEU A 6 13.59 -42.31 19.26
C LEU A 6 13.11 -40.89 18.88
N LEU A 7 13.91 -39.87 19.20
CA LEU A 7 13.59 -38.47 18.88
C LEU A 7 13.55 -38.19 17.37
N ILE A 8 14.42 -38.85 16.59
CA ILE A 8 14.48 -38.66 15.13
C ILE A 8 13.23 -39.23 14.44
N VAL A 9 12.70 -40.35 14.93
CA VAL A 9 11.50 -41.01 14.36
C VAL A 9 10.22 -40.24 14.69
N VAL A 10 10.14 -39.62 15.88
CA VAL A 10 9.01 -38.75 16.24
C VAL A 10 9.03 -37.45 15.44
N PHE A 11 10.22 -36.91 15.14
CA PHE A 11 10.36 -35.70 14.35
C PHE A 11 10.01 -35.92 12.87
N THR A 12 10.25 -37.10 12.30
CA THR A 12 9.86 -37.42 10.91
C THR A 12 8.37 -37.72 10.75
N MET A 13 7.68 -38.22 11.78
CA MET A 13 6.22 -38.41 11.73
C MET A 13 5.43 -37.10 11.83
N LEU A 14 5.95 -36.06 12.47
CA LEU A 14 5.29 -34.74 12.57
C LEU A 14 5.40 -33.89 11.30
N PHE A 15 6.27 -34.24 10.35
CA PHE A 15 6.37 -33.58 9.04
C PHE A 15 5.43 -34.17 7.98
N SER A 16 4.70 -35.24 8.29
CA SER A 16 3.81 -35.94 7.34
C SER A 16 2.40 -35.33 7.23
N THR A 17 2.13 -34.18 7.86
CA THR A 17 0.87 -33.43 7.70
C THR A 17 1.04 -32.10 6.97
N LEU A 18 2.10 -31.95 6.18
CA LEU A 18 2.14 -30.90 5.16
C LEU A 18 1.28 -31.35 3.96
N VAL A 19 0.42 -30.44 3.50
CA VAL A 19 -0.32 -30.48 2.23
C VAL A 19 -1.67 -31.21 2.25
N SER A 20 -2.62 -30.67 3.01
CA SER A 20 -3.83 -30.23 2.31
C SER A 20 -3.53 -28.84 1.80
N ALA A 21 -3.17 -28.70 0.52
CA ALA A 21 -3.13 -27.40 -0.14
C ALA A 21 -4.57 -26.90 -0.27
N ASP A 22 -5.13 -26.41 0.84
CA ASP A 22 -6.31 -25.57 0.81
C ASP A 22 -5.99 -24.42 -0.15
N GLU A 23 -6.88 -24.15 -1.10
CA GLU A 23 -6.61 -23.15 -2.12
C GLU A 23 -6.43 -21.79 -1.44
N VAL A 24 -5.20 -21.28 -1.38
CA VAL A 24 -4.92 -20.01 -0.72
C VAL A 24 -5.45 -18.87 -1.59
N PHE A 25 -6.61 -18.36 -1.21
CA PHE A 25 -7.17 -17.13 -1.73
C PHE A 25 -7.04 -16.03 -0.69
N GLN A 26 -6.72 -14.81 -1.13
CA GLN A 26 -7.00 -13.64 -0.31
C GLN A 26 -8.52 -13.46 -0.20
N GLU A 27 -9.04 -13.39 1.02
CA GLU A 27 -10.47 -13.38 1.32
C GLU A 27 -11.23 -12.30 0.54
N ASP A 28 -10.72 -11.06 0.55
CA ASP A 28 -11.34 -9.94 -0.16
C ASP A 28 -11.44 -10.16 -1.68
N ALA A 29 -10.49 -10.90 -2.26
CA ALA A 29 -10.44 -11.16 -3.70
C ALA A 29 -11.44 -12.26 -4.06
N ALA A 30 -11.53 -13.30 -3.22
CA ALA A 30 -12.55 -14.33 -3.33
C ALA A 30 -13.96 -13.73 -3.21
N GLU A 31 -14.17 -12.83 -2.25
CA GLU A 31 -15.43 -12.11 -2.07
C GLU A 31 -15.81 -11.30 -3.32
N LEU A 32 -14.86 -10.57 -3.92
CA LEU A 32 -15.08 -9.87 -5.20
C LEU A 32 -15.59 -10.85 -6.27
N CYS A 33 -14.90 -11.98 -6.44
CA CYS A 33 -15.24 -12.98 -7.45
C CYS A 33 -16.59 -13.64 -7.20
N GLN A 34 -16.92 -13.98 -5.94
CA GLN A 34 -18.19 -14.58 -5.56
C GLN A 34 -19.36 -13.62 -5.78
N ASN A 35 -19.16 -12.31 -5.58
CA ASN A 35 -20.19 -11.29 -5.74
C ASN A 35 -20.30 -10.72 -7.17
N LEU A 36 -19.62 -11.31 -8.16
CA LEU A 36 -19.83 -10.93 -9.55
C LEU A 36 -21.30 -11.11 -9.96
N LYS A 37 -21.88 -10.04 -10.52
CA LYS A 37 -23.25 -10.03 -11.09
C LYS A 37 -23.41 -11.08 -12.20
N GLN A 38 -22.36 -11.26 -13.01
CA GLN A 38 -22.36 -12.21 -14.12
C GLN A 38 -21.77 -13.54 -13.64
N THR A 39 -22.63 -14.42 -13.12
CA THR A 39 -22.24 -15.66 -12.43
C THR A 39 -21.37 -16.60 -13.27
N THR A 40 -21.54 -16.57 -14.60
CA THR A 40 -20.75 -17.36 -15.57
C THR A 40 -19.25 -17.03 -15.56
N TYR A 41 -18.85 -15.85 -15.05
CA TYR A 41 -17.45 -15.46 -14.94
C TYR A 41 -16.84 -15.77 -13.58
N ARG A 42 -17.62 -16.20 -12.58
CA ARG A 42 -17.09 -16.52 -11.24
C ARG A 42 -15.96 -17.56 -11.29
N PRO A 43 -16.07 -18.69 -12.03
CA PRO A 43 -14.98 -19.66 -12.08
C PRO A 43 -13.70 -19.07 -12.70
N LYS A 44 -13.84 -18.23 -13.73
CA LYS A 44 -12.71 -17.54 -14.38
C LYS A 44 -12.06 -16.52 -13.45
N CYS A 45 -12.86 -15.81 -12.66
CA CYS A 45 -12.39 -14.88 -11.65
C CYS A 45 -11.61 -15.59 -10.55
N MET A 46 -12.21 -16.65 -9.96
CA MET A 46 -11.55 -17.47 -8.93
C MET A 46 -10.21 -18.02 -9.43
N ALA A 47 -10.15 -18.51 -10.66
CA ALA A 47 -8.90 -18.99 -11.25
C ALA A 47 -7.84 -17.88 -11.37
N SER A 48 -8.23 -16.63 -11.64
CA SER A 48 -7.31 -15.50 -11.80
C SER A 48 -6.74 -14.95 -10.50
N ILE A 49 -7.40 -15.21 -9.36
CA ILE A 49 -6.96 -14.75 -8.03
C ILE A 49 -6.27 -15.85 -7.22
N LYS A 50 -6.21 -17.07 -7.74
CA LYS A 50 -5.62 -18.23 -7.05
C LYS A 50 -4.13 -18.01 -6.81
N GLY A 51 -3.69 -18.02 -5.55
CA GLY A 51 -2.30 -17.77 -5.17
C GLY A 51 -1.79 -16.36 -5.51
N ALA A 52 -2.71 -15.44 -5.85
CA ALA A 52 -2.38 -14.05 -6.12
C ALA A 52 -2.57 -13.21 -4.85
N THR A 53 -1.71 -12.21 -4.68
CA THR A 53 -1.82 -11.21 -3.60
C THR A 53 -2.26 -9.87 -4.18
N PHE A 54 -3.09 -9.15 -3.43
CA PHE A 54 -3.61 -7.85 -3.79
C PHE A 54 -3.50 -6.88 -2.63
N ASN A 55 -3.13 -5.64 -2.92
CA ASN A 55 -3.35 -4.54 -1.99
C ASN A 55 -4.87 -4.32 -1.79
N SER A 56 -5.29 -4.10 -0.54
CA SER A 56 -6.71 -3.98 -0.16
C SER A 56 -7.37 -2.77 -0.81
N GLN A 57 -6.71 -1.61 -0.82
CA GLN A 57 -7.20 -0.38 -1.46
C GLN A 57 -7.34 -0.56 -2.99
N ALA A 58 -6.37 -1.23 -3.62
CA ALA A 58 -6.40 -1.53 -5.04
C ALA A 58 -7.56 -2.46 -5.40
N LEU A 59 -7.78 -3.47 -4.57
CA LEU A 59 -8.86 -4.42 -4.74
C LEU A 59 -10.23 -3.78 -4.51
N ALA A 60 -10.36 -2.90 -3.52
CA ALA A 60 -11.56 -2.09 -3.30
C ALA A 60 -11.90 -1.26 -4.54
N TYR A 61 -10.90 -0.64 -5.18
CA TYR A 61 -11.12 0.05 -6.45
C TYR A 61 -11.58 -0.91 -7.56
N CYS A 62 -10.99 -2.10 -7.69
CA CYS A 62 -11.42 -3.10 -8.68
C CYS A 62 -12.88 -3.55 -8.45
N LYS A 63 -13.34 -3.66 -7.19
CA LYS A 63 -14.75 -3.97 -6.84
C LYS A 63 -15.73 -2.91 -7.39
N THR A 64 -15.30 -1.66 -7.58
CA THR A 64 -16.17 -0.59 -8.12
C THR A 64 -16.43 -0.67 -9.63
N GLN A 65 -15.69 -1.52 -10.36
CA GLN A 65 -15.79 -1.58 -11.82
C GLN A 65 -17.09 -2.28 -12.26
N SER A 66 -17.73 -1.71 -13.29
CA SER A 66 -19.09 -2.11 -13.67
C SER A 66 -19.19 -3.37 -14.55
N SER A 67 -18.09 -3.86 -15.10
CA SER A 67 -18.08 -5.01 -16.01
C SER A 67 -16.94 -5.97 -15.72
N TRP A 68 -17.16 -7.26 -16.02
CA TRP A 68 -16.13 -8.30 -15.87
C TRP A 68 -14.83 -7.95 -16.59
N SER A 69 -14.88 -7.42 -17.81
CA SER A 69 -13.66 -7.05 -18.54
C SER A 69 -12.83 -6.02 -17.78
N LYS A 70 -13.49 -5.00 -17.19
CA LYS A 70 -12.78 -3.97 -16.40
C LYS A 70 -12.27 -4.52 -15.08
N ILE A 71 -13.05 -5.39 -14.43
CA ILE A 71 -12.63 -6.08 -13.20
C ILE A 71 -11.39 -6.93 -13.47
N ARG A 72 -11.42 -7.79 -14.50
CA ARG A 72 -10.31 -8.64 -14.91
C ARG A 72 -9.07 -7.82 -15.23
N ASP A 73 -9.22 -6.77 -16.03
CA ASP A 73 -8.09 -5.92 -16.40
C ASP A 73 -7.54 -5.16 -15.19
N CYS A 74 -8.40 -4.75 -14.24
CA CYS A 74 -7.99 -4.12 -12.99
C CYS A 74 -7.19 -5.10 -12.12
N LEU A 75 -7.72 -6.30 -11.88
CA LEU A 75 -7.05 -7.35 -11.13
C LEU A 75 -5.67 -7.63 -11.73
N SER A 76 -5.59 -7.87 -13.04
CA SER A 76 -4.33 -8.12 -13.76
C SER A 76 -3.27 -7.04 -13.55
N VAL A 77 -3.69 -5.76 -13.46
CA VAL A 77 -2.78 -4.63 -13.24
C VAL A 77 -2.29 -4.58 -11.80
N MET A 78 -3.05 -5.07 -10.82
CA MET A 78 -2.75 -4.97 -9.39
C MET A 78 -2.09 -6.23 -8.80
N THR A 79 -2.30 -7.38 -9.43
CA THR A 79 -1.84 -8.69 -8.95
C THR A 79 -0.35 -8.70 -8.64
N ASN A 80 0.00 -9.20 -7.46
CA ASN A 80 1.37 -9.46 -7.00
C ASN A 80 2.28 -8.22 -7.03
N LYS A 81 1.69 -7.03 -6.88
CA LYS A 81 2.44 -5.78 -6.71
C LYS A 81 2.50 -5.38 -5.25
N GLN A 82 3.68 -4.97 -4.82
CA GLN A 82 3.86 -4.24 -3.57
C GLN A 82 3.38 -2.81 -3.79
N LEU A 83 2.30 -2.43 -3.10
CA LEU A 83 1.62 -1.15 -3.26
C LEU A 83 1.25 -0.61 -1.88
N GLU A 84 1.51 0.66 -1.66
CA GLU A 84 1.03 1.40 -0.49
C GLU A 84 -0.35 2.00 -0.76
N ASP A 85 -1.18 2.10 0.29
CA ASP A 85 -2.59 2.50 0.16
C ASP A 85 -2.76 3.93 -0.33
N LYS A 86 -1.99 4.89 0.20
CA LYS A 86 -2.08 6.31 -0.19
C LYS A 86 -1.73 6.55 -1.67
N PRO A 87 -0.59 6.06 -2.21
CA PRO A 87 -0.30 6.14 -3.64
C PRO A 87 -1.37 5.46 -4.52
N VAL A 88 -1.88 4.29 -4.10
CA VAL A 88 -2.98 3.61 -4.80
C VAL A 88 -4.23 4.48 -4.84
N ALA A 89 -4.61 5.10 -3.72
CA ALA A 89 -5.75 6.01 -3.66
C ALA A 89 -5.61 7.19 -4.62
N ILE A 90 -4.41 7.76 -4.74
CA ILE A 90 -4.13 8.83 -5.71
C ILE A 90 -4.29 8.32 -7.15
N CYS A 91 -3.63 7.20 -7.49
CA CYS A 91 -3.72 6.59 -8.82
C CYS A 91 -5.15 6.20 -9.21
N THR A 92 -5.98 5.82 -8.25
CA THR A 92 -7.36 5.34 -8.44
C THR A 92 -8.42 6.44 -8.27
N SER A 93 -8.02 7.66 -7.92
CA SER A 93 -8.93 8.81 -7.74
C SER A 93 -9.61 9.30 -9.03
N GLY A 94 -9.14 8.83 -10.18
CA GLY A 94 -9.71 9.15 -11.49
C GLY A 94 -11.04 8.44 -11.75
N LYS A 95 -11.93 9.09 -12.54
CA LYS A 95 -13.29 8.59 -12.81
C LYS A 95 -13.31 7.24 -13.55
N TYR A 96 -12.30 6.96 -14.37
CA TYR A 96 -12.31 5.81 -15.28
C TYR A 96 -11.05 4.98 -15.11
N PHE A 97 -11.22 3.66 -15.15
CA PHE A 97 -10.12 2.73 -15.37
C PHE A 97 -9.59 2.90 -16.80
N GLY A 98 -8.42 3.52 -16.93
CA GLY A 98 -7.82 3.91 -18.21
C GLY A 98 -6.30 3.82 -18.18
N LYS A 99 -5.65 4.18 -19.29
CA LYS A 99 -4.19 4.07 -19.46
C LYS A 99 -3.41 4.80 -18.36
N ASP A 100 -3.76 6.06 -18.07
CA ASP A 100 -3.04 6.87 -17.09
C ASP A 100 -3.05 6.27 -15.68
N MET A 101 -4.18 5.66 -15.30
CA MET A 101 -4.29 4.94 -14.02
C MET A 101 -3.43 3.69 -14.00
N LYS A 102 -3.42 2.90 -15.08
CA LYS A 102 -2.56 1.72 -15.21
C LYS A 102 -1.09 2.10 -15.13
N ASP A 103 -0.69 3.13 -15.86
CA ASP A 103 0.68 3.66 -15.86
C ASP A 103 1.06 4.15 -14.45
N CYS A 104 0.15 4.84 -13.76
CA CYS A 104 0.36 5.29 -12.38
C CYS A 104 0.63 4.10 -11.44
N ILE A 105 -0.20 3.05 -11.48
CA ILE A 105 -0.01 1.84 -10.66
C ILE A 105 1.33 1.15 -10.97
N ILE A 106 1.69 1.05 -12.25
CA ILE A 106 2.96 0.47 -12.67
C ILE A 106 4.12 1.29 -12.11
N ASP A 107 4.03 2.61 -12.15
CA ASP A 107 5.07 3.52 -11.68
C ASP A 107 5.28 3.47 -10.17
N ILE A 108 4.24 3.21 -9.37
CA ILE A 108 4.34 3.15 -7.90
C ILE A 108 4.66 1.75 -7.36
N ALA A 109 4.63 0.72 -8.22
CA ALA A 109 4.85 -0.65 -7.79
C ALA A 109 6.26 -0.86 -7.25
N GLY A 110 6.38 -1.41 -6.04
CA GLY A 110 7.66 -1.67 -5.38
C GLY A 110 8.33 -0.41 -4.82
N LYS A 111 7.62 0.72 -4.74
CA LYS A 111 8.08 1.94 -4.08
C LYS A 111 7.40 2.09 -2.73
N SER A 112 8.17 2.58 -1.76
CA SER A 112 7.65 3.18 -0.53
C SER A 112 7.87 4.67 -0.54
N TYR A 113 6.86 5.42 -0.10
CA TYR A 113 6.96 6.88 -0.04
C TYR A 113 7.45 7.32 1.33
N VAL A 114 8.38 8.27 1.32
CA VAL A 114 9.07 8.70 2.55
C VAL A 114 8.19 9.62 3.39
N SER A 115 7.21 10.29 2.77
CA SER A 115 6.36 11.26 3.44
C SER A 115 4.88 11.09 3.10
N ASP A 116 4.12 10.75 4.13
CA ASP A 116 2.67 10.70 4.11
C ASP A 116 2.00 12.04 3.78
N ILE A 117 2.65 13.15 4.15
CA ILE A 117 2.15 14.51 3.96
C ILE A 117 2.32 14.93 2.52
N GLU A 118 3.46 14.59 1.91
CA GLU A 118 3.70 14.84 0.49
C GLU A 118 2.63 14.13 -0.35
N LEU A 119 2.25 12.90 0.04
CA LEU A 119 1.15 12.18 -0.57
C LEU A 119 -0.21 12.87 -0.38
N ASP A 120 -0.50 13.35 0.83
CA ASP A 120 -1.75 14.07 1.12
C ASP A 120 -1.83 15.40 0.33
N MET A 121 -0.71 16.11 0.20
CA MET A 121 -0.59 17.28 -0.67
C MET A 121 -0.86 16.91 -2.13
N CYS A 122 -0.28 15.83 -2.64
CA CYS A 122 -0.56 15.35 -3.99
C CYS A 122 -2.03 14.98 -4.19
N ALA A 123 -2.67 14.37 -3.19
CA ALA A 123 -4.09 14.01 -3.24
C ALA A 123 -5.03 15.24 -3.26
N SER A 124 -4.60 16.34 -2.64
CA SER A 124 -5.39 17.59 -2.54
C SER A 124 -5.57 18.36 -3.85
N ASP A 125 -4.74 18.10 -4.87
CA ASP A 125 -4.90 18.77 -6.18
C ASP A 125 -6.26 18.40 -6.79
N LYS A 126 -6.91 19.33 -7.51
CA LYS A 126 -8.22 19.08 -8.13
C LYS A 126 -8.13 18.24 -9.40
N ASN A 127 -7.00 18.27 -10.10
CA ASN A 127 -6.82 17.62 -11.39
C ASN A 127 -6.05 16.31 -11.24
N TYR A 128 -6.66 15.21 -11.68
CA TYR A 128 -6.04 13.88 -11.67
C TYR A 128 -4.62 13.85 -12.27
N SER A 129 -4.41 14.50 -13.41
CA SER A 129 -3.09 14.54 -14.06
C SER A 129 -2.04 15.22 -13.18
N ARG A 130 -2.43 16.25 -12.43
CA ARG A 130 -1.53 16.93 -11.48
C ARG A 130 -1.28 16.08 -10.25
N ARG A 131 -2.30 15.39 -9.71
CA ARG A 131 -2.12 14.42 -8.61
C ARG A 131 -1.08 13.37 -8.98
N VAL A 132 -1.24 12.75 -10.16
CA VAL A 132 -0.31 11.73 -10.67
C VAL A 132 1.07 12.32 -10.92
N LYS A 133 1.17 13.53 -11.50
CA LYS A 133 2.46 14.19 -11.71
C LYS A 133 3.18 14.49 -10.38
N CYS A 134 2.45 14.97 -9.38
CA CYS A 134 2.97 15.20 -8.03
C CYS A 134 3.46 13.89 -7.40
N LEU A 135 2.66 12.82 -7.49
CA LEU A 135 3.03 11.50 -6.97
C LEU A 135 4.29 10.93 -7.63
N LYS A 136 4.51 11.21 -8.93
CA LYS A 136 5.73 10.80 -9.63
C LYS A 136 6.96 11.57 -9.17
N SER A 137 6.81 12.82 -8.75
CA SER A 137 7.90 13.63 -8.19
C SER A 137 8.10 13.42 -6.69
N ALA A 138 7.15 12.79 -6.01
CA ALA A 138 7.21 12.57 -4.57
C ALA A 138 8.35 11.63 -4.19
N THR A 139 8.93 11.87 -3.02
CA THR A 139 10.12 11.18 -2.55
C THR A 139 9.78 9.72 -2.25
N SER A 140 10.47 8.81 -2.91
CA SER A 140 10.28 7.37 -2.74
C SER A 140 11.60 6.62 -2.65
N LYS A 141 11.57 5.51 -1.92
CA LYS A 141 12.66 4.55 -1.75
C LYS A 141 12.16 3.13 -2.09
N PRO A 142 13.04 2.12 -2.19
CA PRO A 142 12.59 0.74 -2.30
C PRO A 142 11.60 0.39 -1.19
N TYR A 143 10.61 -0.44 -1.52
CA TYR A 143 9.57 -0.79 -0.57
C TYR A 143 10.15 -1.46 0.69
N GLU A 144 9.90 -0.86 1.85
CA GLU A 144 10.27 -1.39 3.16
C GLU A 144 9.00 -1.43 4.01
N ALA A 145 8.71 -2.58 4.62
CA ALA A 145 7.57 -2.69 5.52
C ALA A 145 7.69 -1.64 6.63
N VAL A 146 6.64 -0.83 6.81
CA VAL A 146 6.61 0.25 7.80
C VAL A 146 6.83 -0.35 9.19
N VAL A 147 7.93 0.05 9.83
CA VAL A 147 8.19 -0.21 11.26
C VAL A 147 7.92 1.10 12.00
N GLU A 148 7.08 1.03 13.03
CA GLU A 148 6.75 2.15 13.91
C GLU A 148 8.03 2.71 14.56
N VAL A 149 8.26 4.02 14.46
CA VAL A 149 9.47 4.69 14.99
C VAL A 149 9.12 5.45 16.27
N GLU A 150 9.85 5.17 17.35
CA GLU A 150 9.77 5.87 18.66
C GLU A 150 10.31 7.31 18.60
N GLN A 151 9.68 8.20 19.39
CA GLN A 151 9.92 9.65 19.41
C GLN A 151 10.93 10.12 20.48
N PRO A 152 11.68 11.21 20.21
CA PRO A 152 12.52 11.90 21.19
C PRO A 152 11.77 13.02 21.94
N ASP A 153 12.07 13.15 23.23
CA ASP A 153 11.55 14.16 24.16
C ASP A 153 12.57 15.28 24.44
N ASP A 154 12.47 16.44 23.76
CA ASP A 154 13.11 17.68 24.26
C ASP A 154 12.49 18.96 23.64
N ILE A 155 12.23 19.98 24.47
CA ILE A 155 11.69 21.30 24.09
C ILE A 155 12.68 22.13 23.26
N ASP A 156 13.98 21.90 23.42
CA ASP A 156 14.99 22.60 22.63
C ASP A 156 15.08 22.02 21.21
N VAL A 157 14.75 20.73 21.02
CA VAL A 157 14.59 20.12 19.69
C VAL A 157 13.43 20.75 18.92
N ILE A 158 12.32 21.05 19.60
CA ILE A 158 11.15 21.71 19.01
C ILE A 158 11.52 23.09 18.46
N LYS A 159 12.25 23.91 19.23
CA LYS A 159 12.64 25.27 18.78
C LYS A 159 13.54 25.24 17.54
N VAL A 160 14.46 24.28 17.49
CA VAL A 160 15.35 24.09 16.34
C VAL A 160 14.52 23.74 15.10
N LYS A 161 13.61 22.77 15.20
CA LYS A 161 12.73 22.36 14.12
C LYS A 161 11.84 23.51 13.61
N VAL A 162 11.20 24.28 14.50
CA VAL A 162 10.38 25.44 14.08
C VAL A 162 11.23 26.48 13.31
N THR A 163 12.46 26.73 13.76
CA THR A 163 13.37 27.68 13.11
C THR A 163 13.82 27.17 11.74
N GLU A 164 14.07 25.88 11.61
CA GLU A 164 14.44 25.24 10.35
C GLU A 164 13.29 25.29 9.33
N ALA A 165 12.07 25.00 9.75
CA ALA A 165 10.87 25.16 8.92
C ALA A 165 10.70 26.61 8.44
N TYR A 166 10.90 27.59 9.32
CA TYR A 166 10.83 29.00 8.97
C TYR A 166 11.86 29.38 7.89
N ASN A 167 13.09 28.89 8.01
CA ASN A 167 14.13 29.14 7.00
C ASN A 167 13.79 28.47 5.66
N LEU A 168 13.22 27.25 5.68
CA LEU A 168 12.74 26.59 4.47
C LEU A 168 11.62 27.38 3.77
N LEU A 169 10.70 27.99 4.53
CA LEU A 169 9.69 28.89 3.96
C LEU A 169 10.31 30.14 3.35
N LYS A 170 11.31 30.73 4.02
CA LYS A 170 12.04 31.90 3.53
C LYS A 170 12.77 31.60 2.20
N ASP A 171 13.25 30.37 2.04
CA ASP A 171 13.92 29.89 0.83
C ASP A 171 12.95 29.33 -0.24
N GLU A 172 11.65 29.61 -0.12
CA GLU A 172 10.57 29.11 -1.01
C GLU A 172 10.43 27.57 -1.08
N LYS A 173 11.07 26.82 -0.17
CA LYS A 173 10.99 25.36 -0.04
C LYS A 173 9.77 24.94 0.76
N THR A 174 8.60 25.37 0.28
CA THR A 174 7.30 25.20 0.96
C THR A 174 6.95 23.75 1.30
N THR A 175 7.23 22.80 0.41
CA THR A 175 6.99 21.37 0.70
C THR A 175 7.85 20.92 1.89
N ALA A 176 9.17 21.14 1.85
CA ALA A 176 10.07 20.72 2.91
C ALA A 176 9.72 21.35 4.27
N ALA A 177 9.34 22.63 4.28
CA ALA A 177 8.87 23.30 5.49
C ALA A 177 7.58 22.69 6.04
N THR A 178 6.63 22.37 5.16
CA THR A 178 5.35 21.76 5.53
C THR A 178 5.56 20.36 6.12
N LEU A 179 6.47 19.58 5.54
CA LEU A 179 6.85 18.27 6.07
C LEU A 179 7.38 18.39 7.49
N LEU A 180 8.37 19.27 7.68
CA LEU A 180 9.05 19.45 8.95
C LEU A 180 8.12 19.95 10.07
N LEU A 181 7.17 20.85 9.75
CA LEU A 181 6.16 21.32 10.70
C LEU A 181 5.12 20.25 11.04
N HIS A 182 4.68 19.46 10.07
CA HIS A 182 3.73 18.39 10.35
C HIS A 182 4.35 17.29 11.21
N ASP A 183 5.59 16.87 10.93
CA ASP A 183 6.31 15.89 11.76
C ASP A 183 6.40 16.37 13.21
N LEU A 184 6.69 17.66 13.39
CA LEU A 184 6.69 18.31 14.70
C LEU A 184 5.30 18.29 15.37
N VAL A 185 4.20 18.47 14.63
CA VAL A 185 2.83 18.42 15.19
C VAL A 185 2.45 17.00 15.60
N LYS A 186 2.78 15.97 14.79
CA LYS A 186 2.57 14.57 15.16
C LYS A 186 3.36 14.17 16.42
N GLU A 187 4.52 14.77 16.63
CA GLU A 187 5.28 14.65 17.88
C GLU A 187 4.54 15.16 19.12
N PHE A 188 3.56 16.06 18.96
CA PHE A 188 2.73 16.52 20.07
C PHE A 188 1.43 15.73 20.23
N GLU A 189 0.80 15.30 19.14
CA GLU A 189 -0.47 14.56 19.20
C GLU A 189 -0.32 13.15 19.81
N GLY A 190 0.83 12.51 19.61
CA GLY A 190 1.16 11.23 20.26
C GLY A 190 1.36 11.30 21.79
N LYS A 191 1.45 12.51 22.37
CA LYS A 191 1.70 12.75 23.81
C LYS A 191 0.43 13.05 24.61
N ALA A 192 -0.73 13.15 23.95
CA ALA A 192 -2.00 13.44 24.60
C ALA A 192 -2.77 12.16 24.97
N LEU A 193 -2.16 11.27 25.76
CA LEU A 193 -2.81 10.17 26.49
C LEU A 193 -1.95 9.76 27.70
#